data_AF-A0A7X6P204-F1
#
_entry.id   AF-A0A7X6P204-F1
#
_cell.length_a   1.000
_cell.length_b   1.000
_cell.length_c   1.000
_cell.angle_alpha   90.00
_cell.angle_beta   90.00
_cell.angle_gamma   90.00
#
_symmetry.space_group_name_H-M   'P 1'
#
loop_
_entity.id
_entity.type
_entity.pdbx_description
1 polymer ?
#
loop_
_entity_poly.entity_id
_entity_poly.type
_entity_poly.pdbx_seq_one_letter_code
_entity_poly.pdbx_strand_id
1 'polypeptide(L)'
;MALGSKQLAPSELDTFEDQRLVEELRKAKEELFNLRFQSATGQLDSHGRLRAVKRDIARIYTVIRERELGIRATPAPVETAKKASKAKAKKADAAEPVAEKEEAE
;
A
#
# COMPACT_ATOMS: atom_id res chain seq x y z
N MET A 1 -23.72 -7.82 3.58
CA MET A 1 -22.77 -8.48 4.50
C MET A 1 -21.35 -8.34 3.96
N ALA A 2 -20.69 -7.19 4.19
CA ALA A 2 -19.28 -7.03 3.83
C ALA A 2 -18.43 -7.56 4.98
N LEU A 3 -17.98 -8.82 4.91
CA LEU A 3 -16.87 -9.26 5.76
C LEU A 3 -15.59 -9.21 4.92
N GLY A 4 -14.68 -8.36 5.33
CA GLY A 4 -13.49 -7.88 4.61
C GLY A 4 -13.31 -6.39 4.91
N SER A 5 -12.07 -5.87 4.91
CA SER A 5 -11.86 -4.43 5.03
C SER A 5 -12.52 -3.71 3.84
N LYS A 6 -13.12 -2.55 4.10
CA LYS A 6 -13.85 -1.78 3.08
C LYS A 6 -12.87 -1.30 1.99
N GLN A 7 -11.63 -1.06 2.42
CA GLN A 7 -10.49 -0.57 1.66
C GLN A 7 -9.92 -1.58 0.64
N LEU A 8 -10.23 -2.87 0.80
CA LEU A 8 -9.79 -3.95 -0.09
C LEU A 8 -10.98 -4.54 -0.86
N ALA A 9 -11.97 -3.70 -1.19
CA ALA A 9 -13.03 -4.05 -2.10
C ALA A 9 -12.46 -4.21 -3.53
N PRO A 10 -13.03 -5.11 -4.37
CA PRO A 10 -12.50 -5.37 -5.71
C PRO A 10 -12.34 -4.10 -6.56
N SER A 11 -13.32 -3.19 -6.49
CA SER A 11 -13.30 -1.91 -7.19
C SER A 11 -12.18 -0.98 -6.75
N GLU A 12 -11.76 -1.06 -5.49
CA GLU A 12 -10.67 -0.23 -4.96
C GLU A 12 -9.31 -0.85 -5.30
N LEU A 13 -9.21 -2.19 -5.25
CA LEU A 13 -8.01 -2.93 -5.68
C LEU A 13 -7.69 -2.72 -7.17
N ASP A 14 -8.73 -2.55 -7.99
CA ASP A 14 -8.56 -2.26 -9.41
C ASP A 14 -7.86 -0.91 -9.67
N THR A 15 -7.89 0.02 -8.70
CA THR A 15 -7.18 1.31 -8.82
C THR A 15 -5.70 1.23 -8.44
N PHE A 16 -5.25 0.13 -7.83
CA PHE A 16 -3.87 0.00 -7.35
C PHE A 16 -2.95 -0.54 -8.45
N GLU A 17 -1.72 -0.06 -8.44
CA GLU A 17 -0.62 -0.60 -9.23
C GLU A 17 -0.21 -1.99 -8.72
N ASP A 18 0.40 -2.80 -9.59
CA ASP A 18 0.79 -4.18 -9.26
C ASP A 18 1.75 -4.24 -8.06
N GLN A 19 2.69 -3.29 -7.96
CA GLN A 19 3.63 -3.23 -6.84
C GLN A 19 2.90 -3.01 -5.51
N ARG A 20 1.95 -2.08 -5.49
CA ARG A 20 1.14 -1.78 -4.30
C ARG A 20 0.27 -2.97 -3.89
N LEU A 21 -0.28 -3.74 -4.84
CA LEU A 21 -1.02 -4.97 -4.53
C LEU A 21 -0.14 -6.00 -3.82
N VAL A 22 1.11 -6.16 -4.25
CA VAL A 22 2.06 -7.09 -3.61
C VAL A 22 2.43 -6.63 -2.21
N GLU A 23 2.59 -5.32 -1.99
CA GLU A 23 2.85 -4.76 -0.65
C GLU A 23 1.68 -4.98 0.31
N GLU A 24 0.45 -4.68 -0.12
CA GLU A 24 -0.76 -4.92 0.68
C GLU A 24 -0.94 -6.41 1.00
N LEU A 25 -0.60 -7.29 0.05
CA LEU A 25 -0.61 -8.74 0.26
C LEU A 25 0.36 -9.16 1.36
N ARG A 26 1.58 -8.58 1.40
CA ARG A 26 2.56 -8.86 2.46
C ARG A 26 2.05 -8.41 3.83
N LYS A 27 1.54 -7.18 3.92
CA LYS A 27 0.95 -6.64 5.16
C LYS A 27 -0.20 -7.51 5.66
N ALA A 28 -1.11 -7.93 4.78
CA ALA A 28 -2.23 -8.78 5.15
C ALA A 28 -1.79 -10.18 5.63
N LYS A 29 -0.70 -10.73 5.08
CA LYS A 29 -0.13 -12.00 5.55
C LYS A 29 0.51 -11.89 6.93
N GLU A 30 1.24 -10.81 7.19
CA GLU A 30 1.82 -10.53 8.50
C GLU A 30 0.72 -10.36 9.55
N GLU A 31 -0.34 -9.62 9.22
CA GLU A 31 -1.51 -9.49 10.09
C GLU A 31 -2.16 -10.86 10.36
N LEU A 32 -2.34 -11.68 9.33
CA LEU A 32 -2.89 -13.03 9.50
C LEU A 32 -2.01 -13.90 10.41
N PHE A 33 -0.69 -13.78 10.31
CA PHE A 33 0.24 -14.50 11.17
C PHE A 33 0.08 -14.07 12.64
N ASN A 34 0.06 -12.76 12.90
CA ASN A 34 -0.14 -12.21 14.23
C ASN A 34 -1.50 -12.63 14.83
N LEU A 35 -2.58 -12.56 14.04
CA LEU A 35 -3.91 -12.98 14.48
C LEU A 35 -3.99 -14.49 14.76
N ARG A 36 -3.25 -15.32 14.01
CA ARG A 36 -3.16 -16.76 14.29
C ARG A 36 -2.38 -17.03 15.58
N PHE A 37 -1.32 -16.27 15.83
CA PHE A 37 -0.58 -16.36 17.08
C PHE A 37 -1.46 -15.97 18.29
N GLN A 38 -2.14 -14.83 18.22
CA GLN A 38 -3.09 -14.38 19.23
C GLN A 38 -4.27 -15.36 19.41
N SER A 39 -4.74 -15.96 18.33
CA SER A 39 -5.79 -16.99 18.39
C SER A 39 -5.32 -18.26 19.08
N ALA A 40 -4.03 -18.62 18.97
CA ALA A 40 -3.47 -19.78 19.63
C ALA A 40 -3.25 -19.53 21.13
N THR A 41 -2.91 -18.30 21.52
CA THR A 41 -2.79 -17.90 22.94
C THR A 41 -4.14 -17.62 23.61
N GLY A 42 -5.24 -17.59 22.85
CA GLY A 42 -6.59 -17.33 23.37
C GLY A 42 -6.85 -15.87 23.75
N GLN A 43 -5.95 -14.95 23.38
CA GLN A 43 -6.03 -13.51 23.70
C GLN A 43 -6.58 -12.69 22.51
N LEU A 44 -7.35 -13.32 21.62
CA LEU A 44 -7.84 -12.65 20.42
C LEU A 44 -9.14 -11.90 20.70
N ASP A 45 -9.09 -10.57 20.67
CA ASP A 45 -10.26 -9.71 20.92
C ASP A 45 -11.34 -9.84 19.83
N SER A 46 -10.94 -10.05 18.57
CA SER A 46 -11.87 -10.07 17.42
C SER A 46 -11.68 -11.30 16.52
N HIS A 47 -12.43 -12.36 16.80
CA HIS A 47 -12.47 -13.57 15.96
C HIS A 47 -12.96 -13.29 14.53
N GLY A 48 -13.78 -12.25 14.34
CA GLY A 48 -14.26 -11.82 13.02
C GLY A 48 -13.14 -11.33 12.10
N ARG A 49 -12.06 -10.77 12.67
CA ARG A 49 -10.93 -10.21 11.92
C ARG A 49 -10.18 -11.28 11.13
N LEU A 50 -9.98 -12.47 11.70
CA LEU A 50 -9.37 -13.62 11.00
C LEU A 50 -10.08 -13.94 9.68
N ARG A 51 -11.42 -13.92 9.67
CA ARG A 51 -12.21 -14.18 8.46
C ARG A 51 -12.13 -13.03 7.46
N ALA A 52 -12.06 -11.79 7.94
CA ALA A 52 -11.89 -10.61 7.09
C ALA A 52 -10.54 -10.63 6.36
N VAL A 53 -9.44 -10.79 7.11
CA VAL A 53 -8.08 -10.80 6.55
C VAL A 53 -7.88 -11.94 5.54
N LYS A 54 -8.41 -13.14 5.81
CA LYS A 54 -8.38 -14.25 4.85
C LYS A 54 -9.06 -13.92 3.52
N ARG A 55 -10.18 -13.19 3.56
CA ARG A 55 -10.90 -12.77 2.34
C ARG A 55 -10.16 -11.67 1.61
N ASP A 56 -9.58 -10.74 2.34
CA ASP A 56 -8.81 -9.65 1.77
C ASP A 56 -7.61 -10.20 0.99
N ILE A 57 -6.88 -11.17 1.55
CA ILE A 57 -5.83 -11.92 0.86
C ILE A 57 -6.37 -12.60 -0.41
N ALA A 58 -7.51 -13.29 -0.30
CA ALA A 58 -8.10 -13.98 -1.45
C ALA A 58 -8.47 -13.01 -2.58
N ARG A 59 -9.04 -11.84 -2.26
CA ARG A 59 -9.37 -10.79 -3.24
C ARG A 59 -8.13 -10.24 -3.95
N ILE A 60 -7.05 -10.00 -3.23
CA ILE A 60 -5.81 -9.50 -3.85
C ILE A 60 -5.27 -10.55 -4.83
N TYR A 61 -5.25 -11.82 -4.45
CA TYR A 61 -4.83 -12.90 -5.37
C TYR A 61 -5.73 -13.01 -6.59
N THR A 62 -7.06 -12.86 -6.45
CA THR A 62 -7.96 -12.92 -7.61
C THR A 62 -7.66 -11.79 -8.58
N VAL A 63 -7.45 -10.56 -8.10
CA VAL A 63 -7.14 -9.41 -8.96
C VAL A 63 -5.81 -9.60 -9.68
N ILE A 64 -4.76 -10.04 -8.97
CA ILE A 64 -3.46 -10.33 -9.60
C ILE A 64 -3.63 -11.39 -10.70
N ARG A 65 -4.38 -12.47 -10.42
CA ARG A 65 -4.60 -13.54 -11.39
C ARG A 65 -5.43 -13.10 -12.58
N GLU A 66 -6.46 -12.28 -12.37
CA GLU A 66 -7.28 -11.72 -13.45
C GLU A 66 -6.46 -10.78 -14.35
N ARG A 67 -5.50 -10.04 -13.79
CA ARG A 67 -4.54 -9.21 -14.55
C ARG A 67 -3.58 -10.07 -15.38
N GLU A 68 -3.02 -11.14 -14.80
CA GLU A 68 -2.19 -12.11 -15.53
C GLU A 68 -2.94 -12.74 -16.71
N LEU A 69 -4.24 -13.00 -16.54
CA LEU A 69 -5.10 -13.58 -17.57
C LEU A 69 -5.69 -12.52 -18.54
N GLY A 70 -5.39 -11.23 -18.35
CA GLY A 70 -5.91 -10.14 -19.18
C GLY A 70 -7.42 -9.90 -19.06
N ILE A 71 -8.06 -10.44 -18.03
CA ILE A 71 -9.52 -10.33 -17.80
C ILE A 71 -9.87 -8.95 -17.22
N ARG A 72 -8.96 -8.35 -16.43
CA ARG A 72 -9.12 -7.01 -15.89
C ARG A 72 -8.08 -6.05 -16.45
N ALA A 73 -8.53 -4.84 -16.78
CA ALA A 73 -7.66 -3.76 -17.16
C ALA A 73 -6.82 -3.33 -15.94
N THR A 74 -5.50 -3.44 -16.06
CA THR A 74 -4.59 -2.70 -15.19
C THR A 74 -4.88 -1.21 -15.37
N PRO A 75 -5.05 -0.42 -14.29
CA PRO A 75 -5.08 1.02 -14.44
C PRO A 75 -3.72 1.41 -15.01
N ALA A 76 -3.72 1.90 -16.26
CA ALA A 76 -2.53 2.49 -16.85
C ALA A 76 -2.00 3.56 -15.87
N PRO A 77 -0.69 3.63 -15.64
CA PRO A 77 -0.10 4.55 -14.67
C PRO A 77 -0.54 5.97 -15.00
N VAL A 78 -1.37 6.55 -14.14
CA VAL A 78 -1.86 7.92 -14.32
C VAL A 78 -0.72 8.86 -13.93
N GLU A 79 -0.01 9.34 -14.96
CA GLU A 79 0.78 10.57 -15.03
C GLU A 79 1.56 11.02 -13.77
N THR A 80 2.77 10.49 -13.59
CA THR A 80 3.86 11.16 -12.83
C THR A 80 4.69 12.12 -13.71
N ALA A 81 4.09 12.81 -14.69
CA ALA A 81 4.86 13.49 -15.74
C ALA A 81 4.54 14.97 -16.06
N LYS A 82 3.79 15.73 -15.24
CA LYS A 82 3.48 17.15 -15.60
C LYS A 82 3.60 18.26 -14.55
N LYS A 83 4.31 18.08 -13.43
CA LYS A 83 4.54 19.19 -12.48
C LYS A 83 5.97 19.37 -11.97
N ALA A 84 6.99 18.96 -12.72
CA ALA A 84 8.39 19.27 -12.40
C ALA A 84 9.03 20.36 -13.31
N SER A 85 8.37 20.80 -14.39
CA SER A 85 9.00 21.65 -15.41
C SER A 85 8.64 23.15 -15.38
N LYS A 86 7.86 23.64 -14.40
CA LYS A 86 7.42 25.07 -14.39
C LYS A 86 7.83 25.93 -13.19
N ALA A 87 8.64 25.42 -12.26
CA ALA A 87 9.14 26.22 -11.12
C ALA A 87 10.62 26.65 -11.25
N LYS A 88 11.27 26.37 -12.39
CA LYS A 88 12.65 26.81 -12.68
C LYS A 88 12.64 28.11 -13.51
N ALA A 89 11.94 29.14 -13.05
CA ALA A 89 11.95 30.48 -13.66
C ALA A 89 11.39 31.58 -12.72
N LYS A 90 11.91 31.70 -11.50
CA LYS A 90 11.96 33.01 -10.82
C LYS A 90 13.25 33.06 -10.01
N LYS A 91 14.16 33.89 -10.52
CA LYS A 91 15.57 34.03 -10.21
C LYS A 91 15.78 35.09 -9.11
N ALA A 92 16.79 34.85 -8.27
CA ALA A 92 17.51 35.78 -7.36
C ALA A 92 16.68 36.32 -6.17
N ASP A 93 17.20 36.48 -4.95
CA ASP A 93 18.57 36.84 -4.54
C ASP A 93 18.77 36.60 -3.02
N ALA A 94 20.02 36.46 -2.58
CA ALA A 94 20.56 36.63 -1.22
C ALA A 94 20.14 35.63 -0.11
N ALA A 95 21.01 35.08 0.75
CA ALA A 95 22.44 35.23 0.97
C ALA A 95 22.95 34.01 1.78
N GLU A 96 24.06 33.42 1.35
CA GLU A 96 25.04 32.74 2.20
C GLU A 96 25.88 33.81 2.94
N PRO A 97 26.58 33.55 4.08
CA PRO A 97 27.46 32.37 4.18
C PRO A 97 27.82 31.81 5.59
N VAL A 98 28.59 30.70 5.52
CA VAL A 98 29.61 30.12 6.45
C VAL A 98 29.20 29.66 7.87
N ALA A 99 29.28 28.35 8.16
CA ALA A 99 30.42 27.59 8.77
C ALA A 99 30.06 27.27 10.25
N GLU A 100 30.23 26.08 10.84
CA GLU A 100 31.39 25.20 10.92
C GLU A 100 30.95 23.81 11.49
N LYS A 101 31.58 22.72 11.01
CA LYS A 101 32.16 21.56 11.75
C LYS A 101 31.42 20.93 12.95
N GLU A 102 31.14 19.62 12.98
CA GLU A 102 32.04 18.46 13.21
C GLU A 102 31.86 17.92 14.66
N GLU A 103 31.52 16.63 14.76
CA GLU A 103 31.75 15.60 15.79
C GLU A 103 31.87 15.89 17.32
N ALA A 104 31.38 14.90 18.10
CA ALA A 104 31.61 14.59 19.54
C ALA A 104 31.02 15.60 20.55
N GLU A 105 30.33 15.21 21.63
CA GLU A 105 30.48 14.12 22.61
C GLU A 105 29.12 13.79 23.24
#